data_AF-A0A534RNF4-F1
#
_entry.id   AF-A0A534RNF4-F1
#
_cell.length_a   1.000
_cell.length_b   1.000
_cell.length_c   1.000
_cell.angle_alpha   90.00
_cell.angle_beta   90.00
_cell.angle_gamma   90.00
#
_symmetry.space_group_name_H-M   'P 1'
#
loop_
_entity.id
_entity.type
_entity.pdbx_description
1 polymer ?
#
loop_
_entity_poly.entity_id
_entity_poly.type
_entity_poly.pdbx_seq_one_letter_code
_entity_poly.pdbx_strand_id
1 'polypeptide(L)'
;MTGKSHRLMAAAGVVLLGASPMYAAVAALGATLPDRIEAVGLPHRGISHWPWPWALAVWSMWAQHTQWGTLLAWWLAGALFHIGADLLTIGGVPLLLPNWRVRLGVLRTGGTGEYVVVLLFVVAALVQMVPLPVLRMAMP
;
A
#
# COMPACT_ATOMS: atom_id res chain seq x y z
N MET A 1 11.54 11.90 -4.69
CA MET A 1 10.26 11.54 -5.36
C MET A 1 9.89 10.09 -5.02
N THR A 2 9.36 9.84 -3.82
CA THR A 2 9.07 8.47 -3.33
C THR A 2 7.62 8.05 -3.47
N GLY A 3 6.73 9.00 -3.73
CA GLY A 3 5.36 8.69 -4.12
C GLY A 3 5.27 7.74 -5.32
N LYS A 4 6.27 7.70 -6.24
CA LYS A 4 6.25 6.73 -7.36
C LYS A 4 6.43 5.28 -6.87
N SER A 5 7.44 5.03 -6.03
CA SER A 5 7.71 3.70 -5.46
C SER A 5 6.55 3.23 -4.59
N HIS A 6 6.02 4.12 -3.75
CA HIS A 6 4.94 3.78 -2.82
C HIS A 6 3.63 3.44 -3.55
N ARG A 7 3.31 4.17 -4.63
CA ARG A 7 2.17 3.83 -5.50
C ARG A 7 2.34 2.47 -6.17
N LEU A 8 3.55 2.15 -6.62
CA LEU A 8 3.84 0.87 -7.26
C LEU A 8 3.77 -0.28 -6.24
N MET A 9 4.28 -0.06 -5.03
CA MET A 9 4.15 -0.99 -3.91
C MET A 9 2.69 -1.20 -3.51
N ALA A 10 1.87 -0.15 -3.50
CA ALA A 10 0.43 -0.28 -3.25
C ALA A 10 -0.29 -1.08 -4.34
N ALA A 11 -0.02 -0.79 -5.61
CA ALA A 11 -0.59 -1.54 -6.73
C ALA A 11 -0.23 -3.03 -6.66
N ALA A 12 1.05 -3.35 -6.47
CA ALA A 12 1.52 -4.72 -6.32
C ALA A 12 0.96 -5.39 -5.06
N GLY A 13 0.94 -4.66 -3.94
CA GLY A 13 0.43 -5.14 -2.66
C GLY A 13 -1.02 -5.58 -2.72
N VAL A 14 -1.91 -4.80 -3.34
CA VAL A 14 -3.33 -5.20 -3.45
C VAL A 14 -3.51 -6.38 -4.42
N VAL A 15 -2.71 -6.47 -5.48
CA VAL A 15 -2.69 -7.66 -6.36
C VAL A 15 -2.31 -8.91 -5.57
N LEU A 16 -1.30 -8.81 -4.70
CA LEU A 16 -0.89 -9.90 -3.80
C LEU A 16 -2.01 -10.32 -2.84
N LEU A 17 -2.90 -9.40 -2.48
CA LEU A 17 -4.12 -9.68 -1.71
C LEU A 17 -5.30 -10.20 -2.57
N GLY A 18 -5.07 -10.50 -3.85
CA GLY A 18 -6.08 -11.04 -4.77
C GLY A 18 -6.94 -9.99 -5.48
N ALA A 19 -6.58 -8.70 -5.40
CA ALA A 19 -7.30 -7.66 -6.12
C ALA A 19 -7.04 -7.74 -7.63
N SER A 20 -8.04 -7.34 -8.42
CA SER A 20 -7.92 -7.26 -9.88
C SER A 20 -6.97 -6.13 -10.32
N PRO A 21 -6.46 -6.17 -11.57
CA PRO A 21 -5.64 -5.08 -12.11
C PRO A 21 -6.32 -3.69 -12.05
N MET A 22 -7.65 -3.64 -12.16
CA MET A 22 -8.41 -2.39 -12.00
C MET A 22 -8.23 -1.83 -10.58
N TYR A 23 -8.38 -2.67 -9.55
CA TYR A 23 -8.20 -2.24 -8.16
C TYR A 23 -6.74 -1.92 -7.82
N ALA A 24 -5.78 -2.50 -8.54
CA ALA A 24 -4.37 -2.11 -8.45
C ALA A 24 -4.15 -0.63 -8.87
N ALA A 25 -4.77 -0.20 -9.97
CA ALA A 25 -4.72 1.20 -10.40
C ALA A 25 -5.40 2.14 -9.39
N VAL A 26 -6.54 1.71 -8.84
CA VAL A 26 -7.26 2.46 -7.80
C VAL A 26 -6.44 2.59 -6.52
N ALA A 27 -5.81 1.52 -6.04
CA ALA A 27 -4.93 1.55 -4.88
C ALA A 27 -3.70 2.42 -5.11
N ALA A 28 -3.11 2.39 -6.31
CA ALA A 28 -2.02 3.29 -6.67
C ALA A 28 -2.43 4.77 -6.53
N LEU A 29 -3.64 5.14 -6.93
CA LEU A 29 -4.14 6.50 -6.75
C LEU A 29 -4.31 6.83 -5.26
N GLY A 30 -4.87 5.90 -4.49
CA GLY A 30 -5.15 6.08 -3.07
C GLY A 30 -3.91 6.14 -2.18
N ALA A 31 -2.82 5.50 -2.59
CA ALA A 31 -1.51 5.61 -1.93
C ALA A 31 -0.99 7.04 -1.83
N THR A 32 -1.53 7.98 -2.61
CA THR A 32 -1.15 9.40 -2.52
C THR A 32 -1.86 10.18 -1.44
N LEU A 33 -2.89 9.62 -0.82
CA LEU A 33 -3.76 10.35 0.10
C LEU A 33 -3.04 10.86 1.35
N PRO A 34 -2.22 10.06 2.08
CA PRO A 34 -1.55 10.56 3.28
C PRO A 34 -0.72 11.82 3.01
N ASP A 35 0.19 11.76 2.03
CA ASP A 35 1.02 12.89 1.63
C ASP A 35 0.20 14.10 1.15
N ARG A 36 -0.88 13.88 0.41
CA ARG A 36 -1.75 14.96 -0.09
C ARG A 36 -2.54 15.64 1.03
N ILE A 37 -2.97 14.89 2.04
CA ILE A 37 -3.60 15.45 3.23
C ILE A 37 -2.60 16.33 3.97
N GLU A 38 -1.33 15.95 4.01
CA GLU A 38 -0.30 16.75 4.70
C GLU A 38 0.16 17.99 3.92
N ALA A 39 0.06 17.97 2.59
CA ALA A 39 0.44 19.08 1.74
C ALA A 39 -0.31 20.40 2.03
N VAL A 40 -1.41 20.37 2.81
CA VAL A 40 -2.15 21.57 3.26
C VAL A 40 -1.51 22.27 4.46
N GLY A 41 -0.31 21.85 4.90
CA GLY A 41 0.45 22.46 5.99
C GLY A 41 0.51 21.63 7.28
N LEU A 42 0.16 20.33 7.22
CA LEU A 42 0.32 19.43 8.37
C LEU A 42 1.73 18.83 8.41
N PRO A 43 2.22 18.42 9.60
CA PRO A 43 3.52 17.76 9.72
C PRO A 43 3.60 16.49 8.88
N HIS A 44 4.72 16.30 8.18
CA HIS A 44 4.93 15.09 7.39
C HIS A 44 5.00 13.84 8.28
N ARG A 45 4.29 12.78 7.88
CA ARG A 45 4.11 11.54 8.64
C ARG A 45 3.46 11.79 10.00
N GLY A 46 2.51 12.71 10.02
CA GLY A 46 1.69 13.06 11.18
C GLY A 46 0.42 12.22 11.22
N ILE A 47 -0.71 12.85 11.52
CA ILE A 47 -1.99 12.17 11.72
C ILE A 47 -2.46 11.38 10.49
N SER A 48 -2.14 11.85 9.28
CA SER A 48 -2.54 11.19 8.04
C SER A 48 -1.77 9.88 7.78
N HIS A 49 -0.62 9.67 8.45
CA HIS A 49 0.16 8.44 8.37
C HIS A 49 -0.11 7.49 9.54
N TRP A 50 -1.15 7.76 10.34
CA TRP A 50 -1.62 6.84 11.37
C TRP A 50 -2.55 5.80 10.73
N PRO A 51 -2.26 4.49 10.79
CA PRO A 51 -2.96 3.50 9.97
C PRO A 51 -4.39 3.18 10.43
N TRP A 52 -4.73 3.39 11.71
CA TRP A 52 -6.02 2.93 12.24
C TRP A 52 -7.24 3.65 11.66
N PRO A 53 -7.25 4.99 11.47
CA PRO A 53 -8.32 5.65 10.74
C PRO A 53 -8.54 5.09 9.34
N TRP A 54 -7.46 4.78 8.61
CA TRP A 54 -7.54 4.15 7.29
C TRP A 54 -8.09 2.73 7.36
N ALA A 55 -7.61 1.92 8.30
CA ALA A 55 -8.08 0.54 8.48
C ALA A 55 -9.58 0.50 8.81
N LEU A 56 -10.04 1.40 9.69
CA LEU A 56 -11.46 1.56 10.01
C LEU A 56 -12.26 1.96 8.77
N ALA A 57 -11.79 2.97 8.01
CA ALA A 57 -12.47 3.42 6.81
C ALA A 57 -12.55 2.34 5.72
N VAL A 58 -11.46 1.59 5.50
CA VAL A 58 -11.41 0.44 4.60
C VAL A 58 -12.45 -0.61 5.00
N TRP A 59 -12.48 -0.99 6.28
CA TRP A 59 -13.45 -1.95 6.80
C TRP A 59 -14.90 -1.45 6.63
N SER A 60 -15.17 -0.19 6.97
CA SER A 60 -16.49 0.42 6.80
C SER A 60 -16.95 0.43 5.35
N MET A 61 -16.06 0.65 4.38
CA MET A 61 -16.42 0.62 2.95
C MET A 61 -16.68 -0.81 2.46
N TRP A 62 -15.92 -1.81 2.89
CA TRP A 62 -16.19 -3.21 2.56
C TRP A 62 -17.50 -3.72 3.16
N ALA A 63 -17.83 -3.31 4.38
CA ALA A 63 -19.06 -3.70 5.08
C ALA A 63 -20.35 -3.24 4.38
N GLN A 64 -20.26 -2.33 3.41
CA GLN A 64 -21.42 -1.89 2.62
C GLN A 64 -21.85 -2.93 1.57
N HIS A 65 -21.00 -3.88 1.22
CA HIS A 65 -21.27 -4.91 0.20
C HIS A 65 -21.73 -4.35 -1.16
N THR A 66 -21.29 -3.15 -1.51
CA THR A 66 -21.59 -2.51 -2.80
C THR A 66 -20.35 -2.44 -3.69
N GLN A 67 -20.55 -2.28 -5.00
CA GLN A 67 -19.44 -2.07 -5.94
C GLN A 67 -18.65 -0.81 -5.61
N TRP A 68 -19.35 0.28 -5.26
CA TRP A 68 -18.73 1.53 -4.83
C TRP A 68 -17.97 1.40 -3.52
N GLY A 69 -18.54 0.70 -2.53
CA GLY A 69 -17.86 0.38 -1.28
C GLY A 69 -16.57 -0.41 -1.54
N THR A 70 -16.60 -1.40 -2.42
CA THR A 70 -15.41 -2.18 -2.80
C THR A 70 -14.36 -1.32 -3.49
N LEU A 71 -14.76 -0.44 -4.42
CA LEU A 71 -13.86 0.49 -5.11
C LEU A 71 -13.18 1.44 -4.10
N LEU A 72 -13.96 2.05 -3.21
CA LEU A 72 -13.46 2.96 -2.19
C LEU A 72 -12.57 2.25 -1.17
N ALA A 73 -12.91 1.02 -0.76
CA ALA A 73 -12.08 0.23 0.13
C ALA A 73 -10.69 -0.02 -0.47
N TRP A 74 -10.60 -0.38 -1.76
CA TRP A 74 -9.30 -0.56 -2.42
C TRP A 74 -8.53 0.74 -2.61
N TRP A 75 -9.23 1.86 -2.85
CA TRP A 75 -8.61 3.18 -2.88
C TRP A 75 -7.98 3.52 -1.52
N LEU A 76 -8.74 3.38 -0.44
CA LEU A 76 -8.27 3.63 0.93
C LEU A 76 -7.20 2.63 1.37
N ALA A 77 -7.26 1.38 0.93
CA ALA A 77 -6.21 0.38 1.19
C ALA A 77 -4.87 0.79 0.56
N GLY A 78 -4.89 1.54 -0.55
CA GLY A 78 -3.69 2.17 -1.10
C GLY A 78 -2.94 3.03 -0.09
N ALA A 79 -3.66 3.80 0.73
CA ALA A 79 -3.06 4.62 1.79
C ALA A 79 -2.39 3.76 2.88
N LEU A 80 -2.98 2.60 3.22
CA LEU A 80 -2.36 1.65 4.15
C LEU A 80 -1.04 1.09 3.60
N PHE A 81 -0.97 0.77 2.31
CA PHE A 81 0.27 0.32 1.68
C PHE A 81 1.34 1.42 1.63
N HIS A 82 0.94 2.68 1.41
CA HIS A 82 1.86 3.81 1.52
C HIS A 82 2.47 3.92 2.93
N ILE A 83 1.62 3.86 3.97
CA ILE A 83 2.06 3.89 5.36
C ILE A 83 2.95 2.67 5.69
N GLY A 84 2.60 1.49 5.17
CA GLY A 84 3.41 0.29 5.30
C GLY A 84 4.78 0.42 4.64
N ALA A 85 4.86 1.08 3.48
CA ALA A 85 6.14 1.39 2.83
C ALA A 85 6.97 2.35 3.68
N ASP A 86 6.36 3.41 4.22
CA ASP A 86 7.04 4.34 5.13
C ASP A 86 7.51 3.68 6.43
N LEU A 87 6.78 2.69 6.95
CA LEU A 87 7.17 1.90 8.12
C LEU A 87 8.47 1.11 7.91
N LEU A 88 8.78 0.74 6.66
CA LEU A 88 10.05 0.09 6.29
C LEU A 88 11.22 1.08 6.15
N THR A 89 10.94 2.40 6.18
CA THR A 89 11.97 3.43 6.09
C THR A 89 12.50 3.87 7.46
N ILE A 90 13.70 4.46 7.48
CA ILE A 90 14.32 5.00 8.69
C ILE A 90 13.50 6.07 9.42
N GLY A 91 12.60 6.76 8.71
CA GLY A 91 11.75 7.81 9.28
C GLY A 91 10.51 7.29 10.01
N GLY A 92 10.12 6.03 9.77
CA GLY A 92 8.97 5.39 10.40
C GLY A 92 7.63 6.11 10.20
N VAL A 93 6.61 5.64 10.92
CA VAL A 93 5.23 6.19 10.95
C VAL A 93 4.65 6.07 12.36
N PRO A 94 3.64 6.88 12.74
CA PRO A 94 2.90 6.63 13.97
C PRO A 94 2.14 5.31 13.86
N LEU A 95 2.35 4.40 14.84
CA LEU A 95 1.72 3.08 14.82
C LEU A 95 0.65 2.95 15.90
N LEU A 96 1.01 2.76 17.17
CA LEU A 96 0.00 2.59 18.23
C LEU A 96 -0.69 3.91 18.59
N LEU A 97 0.08 4.98 18.78
CA LEU A 97 -0.41 6.31 19.11
C LEU A 97 -0.02 7.31 18.02
N PRO A 98 -0.83 8.34 17.75
CA PRO A 98 -0.60 9.29 16.66
C PRO A 98 0.72 10.06 16.79
N ASN A 99 1.29 10.12 18.00
CA ASN A 99 2.53 10.82 18.30
C ASN A 99 3.71 9.86 18.56
N TRP A 100 3.52 8.55 18.45
CA TRP A 100 4.55 7.55 18.73
C TRP A 100 4.96 6.79 17.48
N ARG A 101 6.14 7.14 16.95
CA ARG A 101 6.67 6.61 15.70
C ARG A 101 7.37 5.27 15.90
N VAL A 102 7.03 4.32 15.04
CA VAL A 102 7.67 3.01 14.93
C VAL A 102 8.29 2.89 13.55
N ARG A 103 9.41 2.16 13.47
CA ARG A 103 10.08 1.78 12.21
C ARG A 103 10.43 0.30 12.27
N LEU A 104 10.21 -0.42 11.18
CA LEU A 104 10.56 -1.84 11.04
C LEU A 104 11.81 -2.07 10.21
N GLY A 105 12.18 -1.10 9.35
CA GLY A 105 13.30 -1.26 8.42
C GLY A 105 14.33 -0.13 8.50
N VAL A 106 15.41 -0.33 7.75
CA VAL A 106 16.53 0.61 7.61
C VAL A 106 16.58 1.24 6.22
N LEU A 107 15.50 1.13 5.44
CA LEU A 107 15.45 1.66 4.08
C LEU A 107 15.52 3.19 4.12
N ARG A 108 16.22 3.76 3.14
CA ARG A 108 16.21 5.20 2.91
C ARG A 108 15.27 5.50 1.74
N THR A 109 14.40 6.47 1.97
CA THR A 109 13.53 7.10 0.98
C THR A 109 14.35 7.52 -0.26
N GLY A 110 14.07 6.93 -1.42
CA GLY A 110 14.78 7.11 -2.69
C GLY A 110 16.08 6.30 -2.83
N GLY A 111 16.40 5.41 -1.89
CA GLY A 111 17.60 4.58 -1.91
C GLY A 111 17.40 3.25 -2.64
N THR A 112 18.51 2.60 -3.04
CA THR A 112 18.50 1.32 -3.77
C THR A 112 17.69 0.24 -3.07
N GLY A 113 17.76 0.15 -1.74
CA GLY A 113 17.02 -0.85 -0.97
C GLY A 113 15.50 -0.71 -1.09
N GLU A 114 14.96 0.51 -1.19
CA GLU A 114 13.54 0.74 -1.43
C GLU A 114 13.13 0.18 -2.80
N TYR A 115 13.93 0.48 -3.84
CA TYR A 115 13.66 -0.02 -5.19
C TYR A 115 13.72 -1.54 -5.28
N VAL A 116 14.64 -2.18 -4.57
CA VAL A 116 14.71 -3.65 -4.49
C VAL A 116 13.43 -4.21 -3.86
N VAL A 117 12.97 -3.65 -2.74
CA VAL A 117 11.73 -4.11 -2.10
C VAL A 117 10.52 -3.91 -2.99
N VAL A 118 10.39 -2.75 -3.65
CA VAL A 118 9.29 -2.51 -4.60
C VAL A 118 9.36 -3.49 -5.78
N LEU A 119 10.55 -3.76 -6.32
CA LEU A 119 10.74 -4.72 -7.40
C LEU A 119 10.29 -6.12 -6.98
N LEU A 120 10.64 -6.57 -5.77
CA LEU A 120 10.20 -7.87 -5.25
C LEU A 120 8.67 -7.97 -5.16
N PHE A 121 8.00 -6.92 -4.68
CA PHE A 121 6.53 -6.86 -4.66
C PHE A 121 5.93 -6.95 -6.06
N VAL A 122 6.48 -6.20 -7.02
CA VAL A 122 6.01 -6.21 -8.41
C VAL A 122 6.20 -7.58 -9.05
N VAL A 123 7.38 -8.18 -8.92
CA VAL A 123 7.66 -9.51 -9.47
C VAL A 123 6.71 -10.55 -8.87
N ALA A 124 6.52 -10.53 -7.54
CA ALA A 124 5.59 -11.44 -6.88
C ALA A 124 4.14 -11.26 -7.39
N ALA A 125 3.68 -10.01 -7.53
CA ALA A 125 2.36 -9.70 -8.06
C ALA A 125 2.18 -10.17 -9.52
N LEU A 126 3.21 -10.00 -10.36
CA LEU A 126 3.20 -10.47 -11.73
C LEU A 126 3.19 -12.00 -11.80
N VAL A 127 3.98 -12.69 -10.97
CA VAL A 127 3.97 -14.16 -10.89
C VAL A 127 2.60 -14.70 -10.49
N GLN A 128 1.89 -14.03 -9.59
CA GLN A 128 0.52 -14.41 -9.22
C GLN A 128 -0.49 -14.21 -10.35
N MET A 129 -0.30 -13.18 -11.19
CA MET A 129 -1.20 -12.84 -12.30
C MET A 129 -0.90 -13.62 -13.58
N VAL A 130 0.35 -14.04 -13.79
CA VAL A 130 0.72 -14.88 -14.93
C VAL A 130 0.33 -16.31 -14.59
N PRO A 131 -0.62 -16.93 -15.32
CA PRO A 131 -0.89 -18.35 -15.15
C PRO A 131 0.37 -19.11 -15.59
N LEU A 132 1.22 -19.52 -14.64
CA LEU A 132 2.37 -20.36 -14.95
C LEU A 132 1.83 -21.70 -15.48
N PRO A 133 2.06 -22.06 -16.76
CA PRO A 133 1.61 -23.34 -17.30
C PRO A 133 2.29 -24.55 -16.63
N VAL A 134 3.34 -24.30 -15.85
CA VAL A 134 4.24 -25.32 -15.28
C VAL A 134 3.61 -26.12 -14.13
N LEU A 135 2.59 -25.61 -13.44
CA LEU A 135 1.95 -26.31 -12.31
C LEU A 135 0.68 -27.09 -12.66
N ARG A 136 0.14 -26.95 -13.88
CA ARG A 136 -1.06 -27.70 -14.31
C ARG A 136 -0.76 -29.07 -14.93
N MET A 137 0.51 -29.40 -15.18
CA MET A 137 0.92 -30.71 -15.73
C MET A 137 1.23 -31.77 -14.66
N ALA A 138 1.07 -31.44 -13.37
CA ALA A 138 1.47 -32.30 -12.26
C ALA A 138 0.31 -32.70 -11.32
N MET A 139 -0.93 -32.65 -11.78
CA MET A 139 -2.05 -33.29 -11.08
C MET A 139 -2.68 -34.36 -11.99
N PRO A 140 -2.53 -35.66 -11.66
CA PRO A 140 -3.22 -36.74 -12.35
C PRO A 140 -4.74 -36.70 -12.14
#